data_AF-A0A1U7TBX5-F1
#
_entry.id   AF-A0A1U7TBX5-F1
#
_cell.length_a   1.000
_cell.length_b   1.000
_cell.length_c   1.000
_cell.angle_alpha   90.00
_cell.angle_beta   90.00
_cell.angle_gamma   90.00
#
_symmetry.space_group_name_H-M   'P 1'
#
loop_
_entity.id
_entity.type
_entity.pdbx_description
1 polymer ?
#
loop_
_entity_poly.entity_id
_entity_poly.type
_entity_poly.pdbx_seq_one_letter_code
_entity_poly.pdbx_strand_id
1 'polypeptide(L)'
;MCVSRYSAGVALFPKEITLEAFSVVVTQMLGLSLGISYDDPMKCQCSETICIMNPEAVQFTGVKTFSNCSLSDFKNFISNMGARCLQNKPQMQINPRPVCGNGIVEGNEVCDCGNET
;
A
#
# COMPACT_ATOMS: atom_id res chain seq x y z
N MET A 1 -8.86 -2.58 10.03
CA MET A 1 -7.48 -3.10 9.98
C MET A 1 -7.13 -3.84 11.26
N CYS A 2 -6.22 -4.82 11.23
CA CYS A 2 -5.72 -5.56 12.42
C CYS A 2 -6.76 -6.36 13.24
N VAL A 3 -7.94 -6.62 12.68
CA VAL A 3 -8.96 -7.47 13.31
C VAL A 3 -9.11 -8.74 12.48
N SER A 4 -8.90 -9.91 13.11
CA SER A 4 -8.75 -11.22 12.45
C SER A 4 -9.86 -11.56 11.43
N ARG A 5 -11.08 -11.05 11.59
CA ARG A 5 -12.22 -11.31 10.68
C ARG A 5 -12.63 -10.14 9.78
N TYR A 6 -12.04 -8.96 9.99
CA TYR A 6 -12.43 -7.73 9.28
C TYR A 6 -11.25 -7.07 8.55
N SER A 7 -10.04 -7.61 8.67
CA SER A 7 -8.83 -7.07 8.02
C SER A 7 -8.61 -7.65 6.62
N ALA A 8 -9.67 -7.63 5.80
CA ALA A 8 -9.66 -8.14 4.43
C ALA A 8 -10.54 -7.27 3.53
N GLY A 9 -10.28 -7.30 2.23
CA GLY A 9 -11.08 -6.63 1.21
C GLY A 9 -11.01 -7.40 -0.11
N VAL A 10 -12.04 -7.26 -0.94
CA VAL A 10 -12.12 -7.86 -2.28
C VAL A 10 -12.23 -6.74 -3.31
N ALA A 11 -11.30 -6.71 -4.27
CA ALA A 11 -11.30 -5.76 -5.37
C ALA A 11 -11.47 -6.50 -6.70
N LEU A 12 -12.26 -5.96 -7.61
CA LEU A 12 -12.48 -6.51 -8.95
C LEU A 12 -11.60 -5.77 -9.96
N PHE A 13 -10.85 -6.51 -10.79
CA PHE A 13 -10.04 -5.96 -11.88
C PHE A 13 -10.56 -6.45 -13.24
N PRO A 14 -11.57 -5.78 -13.82
CA PRO A 14 -12.09 -6.10 -15.15
C PRO A 14 -11.19 -5.53 -16.26
N LYS A 15 -11.36 -5.98 -17.50
CA LYS A 15 -10.48 -5.62 -18.64
C LYS A 15 -10.55 -4.13 -18.99
N GLU A 16 -11.65 -3.47 -18.65
CA GLU A 16 -11.96 -2.09 -18.98
C GLU A 16 -11.30 -1.09 -18.01
N ILE A 17 -10.72 -1.57 -16.90
CA ILE A 17 -10.07 -0.74 -15.89
C ILE A 17 -8.55 -0.74 -16.10
N THR A 18 -7.95 0.44 -16.01
CA THR A 18 -6.49 0.59 -16.07
C THR A 18 -5.85 0.19 -14.74
N LEU A 19 -4.57 -0.20 -14.76
CA LEU A 19 -3.84 -0.51 -13.54
C LEU A 19 -3.78 0.71 -12.59
N GLU A 20 -3.72 1.93 -13.14
CA GLU A 20 -3.75 3.16 -12.35
C GLU A 20 -5.09 3.31 -11.60
N ALA A 21 -6.21 3.22 -12.32
CA ALA A 21 -7.53 3.30 -11.73
C ALA A 21 -7.76 2.19 -10.69
N PHE A 22 -7.29 0.97 -10.98
CA PHE A 22 -7.35 -0.13 -10.03
C PHE A 22 -6.50 0.13 -8.78
N SER A 23 -5.33 0.76 -8.91
CA SER A 23 -4.50 1.12 -7.75
C SER A 23 -5.19 2.14 -6.84
N VAL A 24 -5.97 3.07 -7.40
CA VAL A 24 -6.83 3.99 -6.62
C VAL A 24 -7.88 3.20 -5.84
N VAL A 25 -8.58 2.25 -6.47
CA VAL A 25 -9.58 1.39 -5.80
C VAL A 25 -8.96 0.64 -4.62
N VAL A 26 -7.83 -0.04 -4.83
CA VAL A 26 -7.13 -0.77 -3.77
C VAL A 26 -6.70 0.18 -2.64
N THR A 27 -6.20 1.37 -2.99
CA THR A 27 -5.78 2.37 -2.00
C THR A 27 -6.96 2.90 -1.20
N GLN A 28 -8.11 3.18 -1.82
CA GLN A 28 -9.34 3.58 -1.14
C GLN A 28 -9.81 2.51 -0.16
N MET A 29 -9.80 1.24 -0.57
CA MET A 29 -10.18 0.12 0.30
C MET A 29 -9.26 -0.03 1.52
N LEU A 30 -7.95 0.15 1.32
CA LEU A 30 -6.98 0.19 2.42
C LEU A 30 -7.21 1.41 3.32
N GLY A 31 -7.50 2.57 2.74
CA GLY A 31 -7.86 3.79 3.46
C GLY A 31 -9.07 3.58 4.37
N LEU A 32 -10.17 3.04 3.84
CA LEU A 32 -11.37 2.67 4.62
C LEU A 32 -11.02 1.70 5.76
N SER A 33 -10.19 0.70 5.47
CA SER A 33 -9.73 -0.26 6.49
C SER A 33 -8.90 0.41 7.60
N LEU A 34 -8.23 1.52 7.28
CA LEU A 34 -7.45 2.38 8.18
C LEU A 34 -8.26 3.55 8.75
N GLY A 35 -9.60 3.47 8.69
CA GLY A 35 -10.50 4.45 9.29
C GLY A 35 -10.61 5.77 8.52
N ILE A 36 -10.13 5.82 7.29
CA ILE A 36 -10.22 6.99 6.42
C ILE A 36 -11.53 6.95 5.65
N SER A 37 -12.38 7.97 5.81
CA SER A 37 -13.65 8.07 5.10
C SER A 37 -13.49 8.65 3.69
N TYR A 38 -14.50 8.50 2.84
CA TYR A 38 -14.55 9.24 1.57
C TYR A 38 -14.60 10.75 1.84
N ASP A 39 -13.92 11.52 0.98
CA ASP A 39 -13.83 12.97 1.08
C ASP A 39 -15.18 13.63 0.77
N ASP A 40 -15.57 14.61 1.58
CA ASP A 40 -16.66 15.54 1.28
C ASP A 40 -16.09 16.72 0.46
N PRO A 41 -16.46 16.88 -0.82
CA PRO A 41 -15.89 17.92 -1.69
C PRO A 41 -16.10 19.36 -1.19
N MET A 42 -17.06 19.58 -0.29
CA MET A 42 -17.36 20.91 0.27
C MET A 42 -16.56 21.22 1.54
N LYS A 43 -16.00 20.20 2.21
CA LYS A 43 -15.31 20.34 3.50
C LYS A 43 -13.83 19.97 3.43
N CYS A 44 -13.48 19.02 2.56
CA CYS A 44 -12.15 18.47 2.46
C CYS A 44 -11.34 19.23 1.40
N GLN A 45 -10.13 19.64 1.78
CA GLN A 45 -9.19 20.32 0.91
C GLN A 45 -8.21 19.31 0.32
N CYS A 46 -8.06 19.39 -1.00
CA CYS A 46 -7.10 18.64 -1.77
C CYS A 46 -6.12 19.62 -2.42
N SER A 47 -4.81 19.33 -2.38
CA SER A 47 -3.80 20.17 -3.05
C SER A 47 -3.81 20.00 -4.58
N GLU A 48 -4.46 18.95 -5.06
CA GLU A 48 -4.66 18.65 -6.48
C GLU A 48 -6.15 18.76 -6.84
N THR A 49 -6.48 18.57 -8.12
CA THR A 49 -7.86 18.58 -8.62
C THR A 49 -8.73 17.53 -7.92
N ILE A 50 -8.16 16.36 -7.61
CA ILE A 50 -8.85 15.26 -6.94
C ILE A 50 -7.90 14.48 -6.05
N CYS A 51 -8.40 14.01 -4.91
CA CYS A 51 -7.66 13.23 -3.94
C CYS A 51 -8.10 11.77 -3.95
N ILE A 52 -7.26 10.88 -3.44
CA ILE A 52 -7.46 9.42 -3.45
C ILE A 52 -8.82 9.04 -2.86
N MET A 53 -9.24 9.66 -1.75
CA MET A 53 -10.49 9.33 -1.07
C MET A 53 -11.71 10.06 -1.64
N ASN A 54 -11.60 10.74 -2.78
CA ASN A 54 -12.78 11.23 -3.49
C ASN A 54 -13.50 10.05 -4.19
N PRO A 55 -14.84 9.92 -4.09
CA PRO A 55 -15.59 8.85 -4.76
C PRO A 55 -15.38 8.78 -6.28
N GLU A 56 -15.07 9.90 -6.93
CA GLU A 56 -14.86 10.00 -8.38
C GLU A 56 -13.39 9.78 -8.79
N ALA A 57 -12.47 9.58 -7.84
CA ALA A 57 -11.02 9.49 -8.12
C ALA A 57 -10.63 8.43 -9.15
N VAL A 58 -11.40 7.35 -9.26
CA VAL A 58 -11.17 6.25 -10.22
C VAL A 58 -11.34 6.71 -11.68
N GLN A 59 -12.05 7.82 -11.91
CA GLN A 59 -12.26 8.40 -13.24
C GLN A 59 -11.11 9.32 -13.69
N PHE A 60 -10.14 9.58 -12.81
CA PHE A 60 -9.04 10.50 -13.05
C PHE A 60 -7.71 9.76 -13.14
N THR A 61 -6.80 10.29 -13.96
CA THR A 61 -5.44 9.76 -14.13
C THR A 61 -4.47 10.43 -13.16
N GLY A 62 -3.49 9.68 -12.67
CA GLY A 62 -2.40 10.26 -11.87
C GLY A 62 -2.76 10.67 -10.44
N VAL A 63 -3.89 10.23 -9.89
CA VAL A 63 -4.32 10.54 -8.51
C VAL A 63 -3.38 9.90 -7.49
N LYS A 64 -2.71 10.73 -6.68
CA LYS A 64 -1.65 10.25 -5.75
C LYS A 64 -1.72 10.86 -4.35
N THR A 65 -2.61 11.82 -4.14
CA THR A 65 -2.60 12.65 -2.94
C THR A 65 -3.83 12.43 -2.08
N PHE A 66 -3.65 12.42 -0.76
CA PHE A 66 -4.74 12.37 0.22
C PHE A 66 -5.15 13.78 0.65
N SER A 67 -6.43 13.96 0.99
CA SER A 67 -6.95 15.24 1.47
C SER A 67 -6.53 15.54 2.92
N ASN A 68 -6.80 16.76 3.38
CA ASN A 68 -6.66 17.11 4.79
C ASN A 68 -7.59 16.29 5.71
N CYS A 69 -8.81 15.96 5.27
CA CYS A 69 -9.75 15.10 6.00
C CYS A 69 -9.17 13.70 6.15
N SER A 70 -8.62 13.15 5.06
CA SER A 70 -8.01 11.83 5.06
C SER A 70 -6.88 11.72 6.08
N LEU A 71 -6.04 12.76 6.18
CA LEU A 71 -4.97 12.85 7.17
C LEU A 71 -5.51 12.94 8.61
N SER A 72 -6.58 13.70 8.82
CA SER A 72 -7.24 13.82 10.13
C SER A 72 -7.83 12.49 10.60
N ASP A 73 -8.56 11.82 9.72
CA ASP A 73 -9.17 10.51 9.98
C ASP A 73 -8.11 9.46 10.32
N PHE A 74 -7.03 9.39 9.54
CA PHE A 74 -5.93 8.46 9.80
C PHE A 74 -5.27 8.72 11.16
N LYS A 75 -5.02 9.99 11.52
CA LYS A 75 -4.48 10.36 12.84
C LYS A 75 -5.40 9.91 13.96
N ASN A 76 -6.71 10.09 13.80
CA ASN A 76 -7.72 9.66 14.77
C ASN A 76 -7.76 8.13 14.89
N PHE A 77 -7.70 7.41 13.77
CA PHE A 77 -7.70 5.94 13.75
C PHE A 77 -6.50 5.35 14.49
N ILE A 78 -5.28 5.83 14.17
CA ILE A 78 -4.04 5.36 14.81
C ILE A 78 -4.04 5.67 16.31
N SER A 79 -4.54 6.84 16.72
CA SER A 79 -4.58 7.24 18.13
C SER A 79 -5.58 6.42 18.96
N ASN A 80 -6.74 6.07 18.40
CA ASN A 80 -7.84 5.44 19.15
C ASN A 80 -7.88 3.91 19.05
N MET A 81 -7.78 3.36 17.84
CA MET A 81 -7.90 1.91 17.62
C MET A 81 -6.54 1.21 17.61
N GLY A 82 -5.45 1.96 17.37
CA GLY A 82 -4.09 1.46 17.35
C GLY A 82 -3.93 0.33 16.33
N ALA A 83 -3.41 0.62 15.13
CA ALA A 83 -3.00 -0.39 14.18
C ALA A 83 -1.76 -1.18 14.69
N ARG A 84 -1.88 -1.82 15.85
CA ARG A 84 -0.79 -2.45 16.61
C ARG A 84 -0.07 -3.51 15.78
N CYS A 85 -0.81 -4.23 14.94
CA CYS A 85 -0.25 -5.22 14.03
C CYS A 85 0.60 -4.63 12.88
N LEU A 86 0.57 -3.30 12.69
CA LEU A 86 1.36 -2.57 11.69
C LEU A 86 2.54 -1.82 12.30
N GLN A 87 2.78 -1.94 13.62
CA GLN A 87 3.89 -1.26 14.29
C GLN A 87 5.23 -1.96 14.10
N ASN A 88 5.22 -3.23 13.66
CA ASN A 88 6.45 -3.92 13.29
C ASN A 88 6.80 -3.60 11.83
N LYS A 89 8.08 -3.34 11.59
CA LYS A 89 8.63 -3.33 10.24
C LYS A 89 8.82 -4.78 9.79
N PRO A 90 8.12 -5.28 8.76
CA PRO A 90 8.38 -6.62 8.26
C PRO A 90 9.80 -6.69 7.72
N GLN A 91 10.53 -7.76 8.04
CA GLN A 91 11.72 -8.11 7.28
C GLN A 91 11.24 -8.50 5.89
N MET A 92 11.46 -7.61 4.92
CA MET A 92 11.28 -7.97 3.53
C MET A 92 12.28 -9.09 3.28
N GLN A 93 11.79 -10.29 2.97
CA GLN A 93 12.62 -11.35 2.40
C GLN A 93 13.01 -10.88 0.99
N ILE A 94 13.92 -9.93 0.93
CA ILE A 94 14.78 -9.78 -0.23
C ILE A 94 15.61 -11.04 -0.14
N ASN A 95 15.24 -12.08 -0.90
CA ASN A 95 16.21 -13.11 -1.20
C ASN A 95 17.41 -12.34 -1.77
N PRO A 96 18.56 -12.31 -1.07
CA PRO A 96 19.72 -11.66 -1.63
C PRO A 96 19.94 -12.23 -3.02
N ARG A 97 20.25 -11.37 -3.99
CA ARG A 97 20.64 -11.86 -5.31
C ARG A 97 21.83 -12.79 -5.07
N PRO A 98 21.83 -14.02 -5.61
CA PRO A 98 22.97 -14.92 -5.50
C PRO A 98 24.27 -14.22 -5.87
N VAL A 99 25.32 -14.39 -5.08
CA VAL A 99 26.63 -13.77 -5.30
C VAL A 99 27.71 -14.84 -5.50
N CYS A 100 27.97 -15.18 -6.76
CA CYS A 100 29.05 -16.08 -7.11
C CYS A 100 30.43 -15.51 -6.70
N GLY A 101 31.23 -16.35 -6.03
CA GLY A 101 32.57 -16.05 -5.54
C GLY A 101 32.63 -15.66 -4.07
N ASN A 102 31.54 -15.81 -3.31
CA ASN A 102 31.51 -15.58 -1.86
C ASN A 102 31.67 -16.86 -1.02
N GLY A 103 31.72 -18.03 -1.67
CA GLY A 103 31.83 -19.35 -1.04
C GLY A 103 30.51 -19.93 -0.50
N ILE A 104 29.36 -19.34 -0.83
CA ILE A 104 28.02 -19.78 -0.39
C ILE A 104 27.20 -20.11 -1.63
N VAL A 105 26.68 -21.34 -1.72
CA VAL A 105 25.80 -21.74 -2.83
C VAL A 105 24.43 -21.09 -2.66
N GLU A 106 24.11 -20.14 -3.54
CA GLU A 106 22.88 -19.35 -3.48
C GLU A 106 22.02 -19.53 -4.76
N GLY A 107 20.69 -19.50 -4.62
CA GLY A 107 19.76 -19.55 -5.76
C GLY A 107 19.87 -20.82 -6.61
N ASN A 108 20.38 -20.69 -7.85
CA ASN A 108 20.56 -21.76 -8.83
C ASN A 108 22.04 -22.11 -9.08
N GLU A 109 22.94 -21.68 -8.20
CA GLU A 109 24.35 -22.05 -8.26
C GLU A 109 24.52 -23.55 -7.98
N VAL A 110 25.43 -24.19 -8.70
CA VAL A 110 25.79 -25.60 -8.50
C VAL A 110 26.92 -25.73 -7.47
N CYS A 111 27.78 -24.70 -7.40
CA CYS A 111 28.91 -24.58 -6.49
C CYS A 111 29.34 -23.10 -6.40
N ASP A 112 29.93 -22.71 -5.27
CA ASP A 112 30.66 -21.45 -5.10
C ASP A 112 31.96 -21.74 -4.32
N CYS A 113 33.10 -21.57 -4.98
CA CYS A 113 34.42 -21.87 -4.46
C CYS A 113 35.12 -20.64 -3.84
N GLY A 114 34.44 -19.50 -3.76
CA GLY A 114 35.06 -18.22 -3.43
C GLY A 114 35.86 -17.65 -4.61
N ASN A 115 36.22 -16.37 -4.53
CA ASN A 115 37.21 -15.80 -5.42
C ASN A 115 38.60 -16.32 -5.02
N GLU A 116 39.18 -17.19 -5.84
CA GLU A 116 40.59 -17.54 -5.71
C GLU A 116 41.43 -16.29 -6.02
N THR A 117 42.10 -15.74 -4.99
CA THR A 117 43.23 -14.84 -5.15
C THR A 117 44.50 -15.62 -5.41
#